data_AF-A0A2V9X3J2-F1
#
_entry.id   AF-A0A2V9X3J2-F1
#
_cell.length_a   1.000
_cell.length_b   1.000
_cell.length_c   1.000
_cell.angle_alpha   90.00
_cell.angle_beta   90.00
_cell.angle_gamma   90.00
#
_symmetry.space_group_name_H-M   'P 1'
#
loop_
_entity.id
_entity.type
_entity.pdbx_description
1 polymer ?
#
loop_
_entity_poly.entity_id
_entity_poly.type
_entity_poly.pdbx_seq_one_letter_code
_entity_poly.pdbx_strand_id
1 'polypeptide(L)'
;MLLISFGLTCTTLLLVRHSVQKQVRSEIFAGLRNSVNAFQIFQNQRENTLARSAELLADLPNLRALMTTRHEATIQDASASLWRLEGSDLFALADPEGRLVALHTTTPGLTRDLAQQFIRDTSAQEGSGQWWFGGQHLYEVFLKPIYFGPASANRLLGFLAVGYEIDDRLAAEVSRISASQVAFYYGDTIVRTTLPASKESELARQPATLAVANGPGPAKVQLGTEQFLATSLDLTPGKTPAIRLN
;
A
#
# COMPACT_ATOMS: atom_id res chain seq x y z
N MET A 1 52.60 -4.83 38.32
CA MET A 1 51.52 -5.83 38.25
C MET A 1 50.14 -5.20 38.01
N LEU A 2 49.72 -4.16 38.76
CA LEU A 2 48.43 -3.48 38.57
C LEU A 2 48.23 -2.75 37.22
N LEU A 3 49.29 -2.17 36.65
CA LEU A 3 49.22 -1.48 35.35
C LEU A 3 48.96 -2.42 34.17
N ILE A 4 49.51 -3.64 34.26
CA ILE A 4 49.42 -4.65 33.19
C ILE A 4 48.01 -5.25 33.17
N SER A 5 47.44 -5.54 34.35
CA SER A 5 46.06 -6.01 34.45
C SER A 5 45.08 -4.95 33.99
N PHE A 6 45.22 -3.69 34.40
CA PHE A 6 44.33 -2.60 33.98
C PHE A 6 44.35 -2.36 32.46
N GLY A 7 45.54 -2.40 31.85
CA GLY A 7 45.68 -2.30 30.39
C GLY A 7 44.99 -3.46 29.66
N LEU A 8 45.14 -4.68 30.16
CA LEU A 8 44.51 -5.87 29.59
C LEU A 8 42.97 -5.80 29.68
N THR A 9 42.43 -5.36 30.82
CA THR A 9 40.98 -5.19 31.03
C THR A 9 40.41 -4.08 30.16
N CYS A 10 41.11 -2.95 30.02
CA CYS A 10 40.69 -1.84 29.18
C CYS A 10 40.67 -2.23 27.69
N THR A 11 41.69 -2.97 27.24
CA THR A 11 41.81 -3.43 25.84
C THR A 11 40.75 -4.48 25.51
N THR A 12 40.47 -5.41 26.42
CA THR A 12 39.38 -6.38 26.26
C THR A 12 38.01 -5.72 26.29
N LEU A 13 37.77 -4.76 27.20
CA LEU A 13 36.53 -3.97 27.22
C LEU A 13 36.34 -3.15 25.94
N LEU A 14 37.40 -2.54 25.40
CA LEU A 14 37.33 -1.79 24.14
C LEU A 14 37.06 -2.72 22.94
N LEU A 15 37.74 -3.86 22.86
CA LEU A 15 37.52 -4.85 21.80
C LEU A 15 36.11 -5.43 21.85
N VAL A 16 35.61 -5.79 23.04
CA VAL A 16 34.24 -6.28 23.23
C VAL A 16 33.23 -5.18 22.91
N ARG A 17 33.42 -3.95 23.41
CA ARG A 17 32.52 -2.82 23.11
C ARG A 17 32.46 -2.54 21.61
N HIS A 18 33.59 -2.60 20.92
CA HIS A 18 33.66 -2.34 19.47
C HIS A 18 33.10 -3.51 18.64
N SER A 19 33.33 -4.75 19.07
CA SER A 19 32.82 -5.95 18.43
C SER A 19 31.30 -6.08 18.60
N VAL A 20 30.79 -5.88 19.81
CA VAL A 20 29.34 -5.87 20.10
C VAL A 20 28.64 -4.74 19.34
N GLN A 21 29.23 -3.54 19.25
CA GLN A 21 28.65 -2.45 18.45
C GLN A 21 28.63 -2.72 16.94
N LYS A 22 29.60 -3.47 16.39
CA LYS A 22 29.60 -3.85 14.97
C LYS A 22 28.64 -5.00 14.69
N GLN A 23 28.59 -6.01 15.56
CA GLN A 23 27.73 -7.19 15.42
C GLN A 23 26.25 -6.82 15.49
N VAL A 24 25.86 -6.01 16.49
CA VAL A 24 24.46 -5.55 16.66
C VAL A 24 24.00 -4.72 15.46
N ARG A 25 24.89 -3.92 14.85
CA ARG A 25 24.55 -3.18 13.62
C ARG A 25 24.36 -4.12 12.44
N SER A 26 25.23 -5.12 12.26
CA SER A 26 25.10 -6.07 11.15
C SER A 26 23.81 -6.89 11.24
N GLU A 27 23.43 -7.33 12.45
CA GLU A 27 22.22 -8.11 12.67
C GLU A 27 20.94 -7.29 12.45
N ILE A 28 20.88 -6.02 12.88
CA ILE A 28 19.71 -5.16 12.66
C ILE A 28 19.55 -4.82 11.17
N PHE A 29 20.66 -4.55 10.45
CA PHE A 29 20.59 -4.29 9.01
C PHE A 29 20.17 -5.55 8.22
N ALA A 30 20.66 -6.73 8.61
CA ALA A 30 20.24 -8.00 8.03
C ALA A 30 18.76 -8.29 8.33
N GLY A 31 18.31 -8.02 9.56
CA GLY A 31 16.91 -8.11 9.97
C GLY A 31 16.01 -7.23 9.12
N LEU A 32 16.35 -5.94 8.97
CA LEU A 32 15.58 -5.01 8.16
C LEU A 32 15.51 -5.41 6.68
N ARG A 33 16.62 -5.91 6.11
CA ARG A 33 16.63 -6.39 4.72
C ARG A 33 15.72 -7.62 4.55
N ASN A 34 15.73 -8.53 5.51
CA ASN A 34 14.82 -9.68 5.50
C ASN A 34 13.36 -9.25 5.63
N SER A 35 13.08 -8.26 6.48
CA SER A 35 11.75 -7.67 6.64
C SER A 35 11.24 -7.03 5.35
N VAL A 36 12.08 -6.25 4.64
CA VAL A 36 11.74 -5.67 3.34
C VAL A 36 11.44 -6.76 2.31
N ASN A 37 12.28 -7.80 2.23
CA ASN A 37 12.05 -8.92 1.31
C ASN A 37 10.75 -9.67 1.63
N ALA A 38 10.49 -9.97 2.90
CA ALA A 38 9.26 -10.62 3.34
C ALA A 38 8.03 -9.79 2.97
N PHE A 39 8.09 -8.46 3.15
CA PHE A 39 7.05 -7.55 2.74
C PHE A 39 6.85 -7.56 1.22
N GLN A 40 7.90 -7.42 0.41
CA GLN A 40 7.80 -7.43 -1.05
C GLN A 40 7.17 -8.73 -1.57
N ILE A 41 7.52 -9.88 -0.99
CA ILE A 41 6.91 -11.16 -1.34
C ILE A 41 5.41 -11.15 -0.99
N PHE A 42 5.06 -10.70 0.22
CA PHE A 42 3.67 -10.59 0.65
C PHE A 42 2.85 -9.67 -0.25
N GLN A 43 3.36 -8.48 -0.58
CA GLN A 43 2.67 -7.53 -1.46
C GLN A 43 2.43 -8.11 -2.84
N ASN A 44 3.47 -8.66 -3.47
CA ASN A 44 3.32 -9.28 -4.79
C ASN A 44 2.30 -10.42 -4.78
N GLN A 45 2.27 -11.24 -3.73
CA GLN A 45 1.30 -12.32 -3.61
C GLN A 45 -0.13 -11.79 -3.41
N ARG A 46 -0.29 -10.74 -2.59
CA ARG A 46 -1.57 -10.08 -2.34
C ARG A 46 -2.10 -9.45 -3.61
N GLU A 47 -1.31 -8.62 -4.29
CA GLU A 47 -1.64 -8.00 -5.57
C GLU A 47 -2.12 -9.03 -6.60
N ASN A 48 -1.36 -10.11 -6.80
CA ASN A 48 -1.75 -11.16 -7.75
C ASN A 48 -3.06 -11.87 -7.38
N THR A 49 -3.35 -12.00 -6.09
CA THR A 49 -4.59 -12.62 -5.62
C THR A 49 -5.77 -11.69 -5.84
N LEU A 50 -5.63 -10.41 -5.47
CA LEU A 50 -6.66 -9.39 -5.63
C LEU A 50 -6.94 -9.10 -7.10
N ALA A 51 -5.91 -9.01 -7.94
CA ALA A 51 -6.05 -8.81 -9.38
C ALA A 51 -6.81 -9.97 -10.04
N ARG A 52 -6.55 -11.21 -9.64
CA ARG A 52 -7.30 -12.39 -10.12
C ARG A 52 -8.74 -12.39 -9.62
N SER A 53 -8.97 -12.00 -8.36
CA SER A 53 -10.32 -11.84 -7.81
C SER A 53 -11.12 -10.82 -8.63
N ALA A 54 -10.56 -9.63 -8.86
CA ALA A 54 -11.17 -8.59 -9.69
C ALA A 54 -11.51 -9.07 -11.11
N GLU A 55 -10.65 -9.88 -11.71
CA GLU A 55 -10.88 -10.46 -13.04
C GLU A 55 -12.05 -11.44 -13.04
N LEU A 56 -12.12 -12.34 -12.05
CA LEU A 56 -13.24 -13.26 -11.88
C LEU A 56 -14.56 -12.50 -11.68
N LEU A 57 -14.55 -11.39 -10.93
CA LEU A 57 -15.72 -10.54 -10.71
C LEU A 57 -16.19 -9.87 -11.99
N ALA A 58 -15.28 -9.33 -12.79
CA ALA A 58 -15.58 -8.73 -14.10
C ALA A 58 -16.20 -9.74 -15.08
N ASP A 59 -15.89 -11.03 -14.90
CA ASP A 59 -16.39 -12.13 -15.71
C ASP A 59 -17.73 -12.71 -15.22
N LEU A 60 -18.25 -12.26 -14.08
CA LEU A 60 -19.50 -12.78 -13.55
C LEU A 60 -20.69 -12.50 -14.49
N PRO A 61 -21.51 -13.52 -14.81
CA PRO A 61 -22.67 -13.35 -15.67
C PRO A 61 -23.68 -12.31 -15.16
N ASN A 62 -23.88 -12.24 -13.85
CA ASN A 62 -24.81 -11.28 -13.24
C ASN A 62 -24.32 -9.83 -13.37
N LEU A 63 -23.01 -9.58 -13.19
CA LEU A 63 -22.41 -8.27 -13.39
C LEU A 63 -22.49 -7.84 -14.85
N ARG A 64 -22.16 -8.74 -15.78
CA ARG A 64 -22.27 -8.48 -17.22
C ARG A 64 -23.70 -8.14 -17.62
N ALA A 65 -24.68 -8.91 -17.14
CA ALA A 65 -26.09 -8.64 -17.37
C ALA A 65 -26.53 -7.31 -16.76
N LEU A 66 -25.98 -6.92 -15.61
CA LEU A 66 -26.27 -5.62 -15.03
C LEU A 66 -25.76 -4.47 -15.92
N MET A 67 -24.55 -4.61 -16.45
CA MET A 67 -23.93 -3.60 -17.33
C MET A 67 -24.63 -3.46 -18.69
N THR A 68 -25.43 -4.45 -19.14
CA THR A 68 -26.22 -4.31 -20.38
C THR A 68 -27.47 -3.47 -20.20
N THR A 69 -27.95 -3.25 -18.97
CA THR A 69 -29.14 -2.44 -18.70
C THR A 69 -28.95 -0.96 -19.09
N ARG A 70 -27.71 -0.46 -19.05
CA ARG A 70 -27.33 0.93 -19.36
C ARG A 70 -28.11 2.00 -18.58
N HIS A 71 -28.72 1.62 -17.45
CA HIS A 71 -29.47 2.52 -16.59
C HIS A 71 -28.74 2.70 -15.26
N GLU A 72 -28.15 3.87 -15.07
CA GLU A 72 -27.29 4.19 -13.93
C GLU A 72 -27.94 3.86 -12.57
N ALA A 73 -29.17 4.32 -12.34
CA ALA A 73 -29.86 4.10 -11.06
C ALA A 73 -30.05 2.61 -10.77
N THR A 74 -30.37 1.80 -11.78
CA THR A 74 -30.50 0.35 -11.67
C THR A 74 -29.16 -0.32 -11.40
N ILE A 75 -28.09 0.14 -12.07
CA ILE A 75 -26.73 -0.38 -11.89
C ILE A 75 -26.23 -0.07 -10.48
N GLN A 76 -26.38 1.16 -10.01
CA GLN A 76 -26.00 1.57 -8.65
C GLN A 76 -26.71 0.74 -7.58
N ASP A 77 -28.03 0.54 -7.71
CA ASP A 77 -28.81 -0.22 -6.73
C ASP A 77 -28.44 -1.71 -6.72
N ALA A 78 -28.50 -2.37 -7.89
CA ALA A 78 -28.28 -3.81 -7.97
C ALA A 78 -26.82 -4.23 -7.69
N SER A 79 -25.85 -3.37 -8.02
CA SER A 79 -24.42 -3.62 -7.72
C SER A 79 -24.10 -3.62 -6.23
N ALA A 80 -24.95 -3.05 -5.37
CA ALA A 80 -24.74 -3.07 -3.92
C ALA A 80 -24.70 -4.49 -3.34
N SER A 81 -25.47 -5.42 -3.94
CA SER A 81 -25.47 -6.83 -3.53
C SER A 81 -24.15 -7.54 -3.86
N LEU A 82 -23.56 -7.23 -5.02
CA LEU A 82 -22.28 -7.77 -5.46
C LEU A 82 -21.14 -7.22 -4.60
N TRP A 83 -21.14 -5.92 -4.33
CA TRP A 83 -20.15 -5.28 -3.47
C TRP A 83 -20.10 -5.92 -2.06
N ARG A 84 -21.25 -6.11 -1.43
CA ARG A 84 -21.32 -6.72 -0.08
C ARG A 84 -20.85 -8.17 -0.05
N LEU A 85 -21.06 -8.92 -1.14
CA LEU A 85 -20.64 -10.32 -1.22
C LEU A 85 -19.13 -10.45 -1.39
N GLU A 86 -18.52 -9.51 -2.09
CA GLU A 86 -17.10 -9.52 -2.42
C GLU A 86 -16.22 -8.98 -1.28
N GLY A 87 -16.70 -7.99 -0.53
CA GLY A 87 -16.05 -7.52 0.70
C GLY A 87 -14.90 -6.52 0.50
N SER A 88 -14.82 -5.85 -0.66
CA SER A 88 -13.92 -4.72 -0.89
C SER A 88 -14.37 -3.45 -0.17
N ASP A 89 -13.42 -2.55 0.02
CA ASP A 89 -13.67 -1.22 0.60
C ASP A 89 -14.14 -0.21 -0.45
N LEU A 90 -13.92 -0.52 -1.72
CA LEU A 90 -14.28 0.29 -2.87
C LEU A 90 -14.75 -0.62 -4.01
N PHE A 91 -15.94 -0.34 -4.53
CA PHE A 91 -16.47 -1.00 -5.73
C PHE A 91 -17.07 0.05 -6.66
N ALA A 92 -16.50 0.19 -7.85
CA ALA A 92 -16.92 1.15 -8.84
C ALA A 92 -17.16 0.48 -10.20
N LEU A 93 -18.20 0.94 -10.89
CA LEU A 93 -18.51 0.53 -12.26
C LEU A 93 -18.51 1.76 -13.13
N ALA A 94 -17.87 1.66 -14.29
CA ALA A 94 -17.92 2.69 -15.32
C ALA A 94 -18.40 2.11 -16.64
N ASP A 95 -19.05 2.94 -17.45
CA ASP A 95 -19.44 2.61 -18.81
C ASP A 95 -18.23 2.57 -19.77
N PRO A 96 -18.40 2.21 -21.06
CA PRO A 96 -17.29 2.16 -22.02
C PRO A 96 -16.60 3.51 -22.24
N GLU A 97 -17.27 4.63 -21.95
CA GLU A 97 -16.71 5.99 -22.03
C GLU A 97 -15.99 6.42 -20.74
N GLY A 98 -15.87 5.52 -19.76
CA GLY A 98 -15.26 5.78 -18.47
C GLY A 98 -16.08 6.71 -17.59
N ARG A 99 -17.39 6.86 -17.83
CA ARG A 99 -18.29 7.56 -16.91
C ARG A 99 -18.72 6.61 -15.81
N LEU A 100 -18.69 7.10 -14.57
CA LEU A 100 -19.01 6.29 -13.41
C LEU A 100 -20.53 6.05 -13.36
N VAL A 101 -20.94 4.79 -13.38
CA VAL A 101 -22.36 4.37 -13.31
C VAL A 101 -22.73 3.74 -11.97
N ALA A 102 -21.74 3.28 -11.20
CA ALA A 102 -21.93 2.93 -9.80
C ALA A 102 -20.68 3.23 -8.97
N LEU A 103 -20.89 3.61 -7.72
CA LEU A 103 -19.83 3.76 -6.72
C LEU A 103 -20.34 3.31 -5.35
N HIS A 104 -19.60 2.40 -4.73
CA HIS A 104 -19.78 1.98 -3.35
C HIS A 104 -18.44 2.08 -2.62
N THR A 105 -18.47 2.62 -1.42
CA THR A 105 -17.29 2.77 -0.55
C THR A 105 -17.67 2.44 0.88
N THR A 106 -16.82 1.71 1.59
CA THR A 106 -17.01 1.45 3.03
C THR A 106 -16.87 2.73 3.84
N THR A 107 -15.87 3.55 3.50
CA THR A 107 -15.58 4.81 4.17
C THR A 107 -15.92 5.99 3.27
N PRO A 108 -16.66 7.01 3.76
CA PRO A 108 -16.93 8.21 2.98
C PRO A 108 -15.63 9.00 2.78
N GLY A 109 -15.38 9.48 1.56
CA GLY A 109 -14.19 10.28 1.27
C GLY A 109 -13.80 10.32 -0.20
N LEU A 110 -14.12 9.25 -0.93
CA LEU A 110 -13.94 9.20 -2.38
C LEU A 110 -15.24 9.67 -3.07
N THR A 111 -15.18 10.82 -3.74
CA THR A 111 -16.32 11.36 -4.50
C THR A 111 -16.43 10.68 -5.86
N ARG A 112 -17.64 10.72 -6.44
CA ARG A 112 -17.89 10.19 -7.79
C ARG A 112 -17.03 10.86 -8.86
N ASP A 113 -16.86 12.18 -8.78
CA ASP A 113 -16.03 12.92 -9.74
C ASP A 113 -14.56 12.49 -9.68
N LEU A 114 -14.04 12.28 -8.48
CA LEU A 114 -12.66 11.86 -8.25
C LEU A 114 -12.44 10.41 -8.72
N ALA A 115 -13.35 9.50 -8.39
CA ALA A 115 -13.31 8.12 -8.88
C ALA A 115 -13.37 8.07 -10.42
N GLN A 116 -14.24 8.88 -11.04
CA GLN A 116 -14.32 8.97 -12.49
C GLN A 116 -13.03 9.50 -13.11
N GLN A 117 -12.40 10.50 -12.50
CA GLN A 117 -11.11 11.01 -12.95
C GLN A 117 -10.05 9.90 -12.91
N PHE A 118 -9.94 9.16 -11.79
CA PHE A 118 -8.98 8.08 -11.69
C PHE A 118 -9.19 6.99 -12.76
N ILE A 119 -10.43 6.63 -13.07
CA ILE A 119 -10.75 5.66 -14.12
C ILE A 119 -10.28 6.17 -15.49
N ARG A 120 -10.52 7.46 -15.81
CA ARG A 120 -10.07 8.07 -17.07
C ARG A 120 -8.55 8.15 -17.17
N ASP A 121 -7.88 8.51 -16.09
CA ASP A 121 -6.41 8.63 -16.05
C ASP A 121 -5.71 7.27 -16.18
N THR A 122 -6.41 6.18 -15.84
CA THR A 122 -5.89 4.80 -15.87
C THR A 122 -5.90 4.18 -17.27
N SER A 123 -6.46 4.84 -18.29
CA SER A 123 -6.79 4.23 -19.60
C SER A 123 -5.61 3.76 -20.47
N ALA A 124 -4.40 3.59 -19.94
CA ALA A 124 -3.21 3.18 -20.72
C ALA A 124 -2.12 2.39 -19.95
N GLN A 125 -2.30 2.03 -18.67
CA GLN A 125 -1.24 1.31 -17.93
C GLN A 125 -1.63 -0.12 -17.57
N GLU A 126 -1.00 -1.08 -18.26
CA GLU A 126 -0.94 -2.49 -17.89
C GLU A 126 -0.13 -2.63 -16.59
N GLY A 127 -0.81 -2.66 -15.45
CA GLY A 127 -0.21 -2.86 -14.13
C GLY A 127 -1.20 -3.53 -13.19
N SER A 128 -0.68 -4.35 -12.26
CA SER A 128 -1.47 -5.18 -11.35
C SER A 128 -2.40 -4.39 -10.45
N GLY A 129 -2.05 -3.16 -10.03
CA GLY A 129 -2.89 -2.30 -9.19
C GLY A 129 -2.64 -0.81 -9.42
N GLN A 130 -3.66 0.00 -9.18
CA GLN A 130 -3.65 1.46 -9.21
C GLN A 130 -3.89 1.99 -7.81
N TRP A 131 -3.50 3.24 -7.56
CA TRP A 131 -3.65 3.82 -6.24
C TRP A 131 -4.55 5.05 -6.29
N TRP A 132 -5.64 5.01 -5.53
CA TRP A 132 -6.62 6.08 -5.48
C TRP A 132 -6.59 6.71 -4.09
N PHE A 133 -6.46 8.04 -4.04
CA PHE A 133 -6.43 8.78 -2.79
C PHE A 133 -7.58 9.77 -2.74
N GLY A 134 -8.42 9.69 -1.72
CA GLY A 134 -9.59 10.55 -1.55
C GLY A 134 -10.03 10.61 -0.09
N GLY A 135 -10.30 11.82 0.42
CA GLY A 135 -10.79 12.01 1.78
C GLY A 135 -9.85 11.50 2.89
N GLN A 136 -8.53 11.53 2.68
CA GLN A 136 -7.50 10.92 3.55
C GLN A 136 -7.50 9.39 3.61
N HIS A 137 -8.17 8.74 2.67
CA HIS A 137 -8.13 7.29 2.50
C HIS A 137 -7.33 6.96 1.24
N LEU A 138 -6.41 6.00 1.37
CA LEU A 138 -5.63 5.47 0.26
C LEU A 138 -6.16 4.08 -0.06
N TYR A 139 -6.47 3.84 -1.33
CA TYR A 139 -6.97 2.58 -1.84
C TYR A 139 -6.01 2.01 -2.86
N GLU A 140 -5.79 0.72 -2.79
CA GLU A 140 -5.19 -0.06 -3.87
C GLU A 140 -6.31 -0.67 -4.71
N VAL A 141 -6.39 -0.30 -5.98
CA VAL A 141 -7.52 -0.46 -6.88
C VAL A 141 -7.14 -1.25 -8.12
N PHE A 142 -7.92 -2.29 -8.41
CA PHE A 142 -7.75 -3.20 -9.53
C PHE A 142 -8.82 -2.89 -10.57
N LEU A 143 -8.41 -2.31 -11.70
CA LEU A 143 -9.30 -1.97 -12.81
C LEU A 143 -9.32 -3.11 -13.83
N LYS A 144 -10.51 -3.64 -14.15
CA LYS A 144 -10.70 -4.73 -15.10
C LYS A 144 -11.78 -4.37 -16.13
N PRO A 145 -11.54 -4.58 -17.43
CA PRO A 145 -12.56 -4.39 -18.45
C PRO A 145 -13.66 -5.46 -18.32
N ILE A 146 -14.90 -5.07 -18.57
CA ILE A 146 -16.07 -5.97 -18.59
C ILE A 146 -16.47 -6.15 -20.06
N TYR A 147 -16.52 -7.39 -20.53
CA TYR A 147 -16.88 -7.70 -21.92
C TYR A 147 -18.25 -8.40 -22.04
N PHE A 148 -18.93 -8.14 -23.15
CA PHE A 148 -20.09 -8.91 -23.57
C PHE A 148 -19.65 -10.17 -24.32
N GLY A 149 -19.68 -11.31 -23.63
CA GLY A 149 -19.20 -12.58 -24.16
C GLY A 149 -17.69 -12.78 -23.92
N PRO A 150 -16.97 -13.54 -24.75
CA PRO A 150 -15.54 -13.74 -24.57
C PRO A 150 -14.76 -12.46 -24.86
N ALA A 151 -13.66 -12.22 -24.12
CA ALA A 151 -12.81 -11.04 -24.31
C ALA A 151 -12.27 -10.91 -25.75
N SER A 152 -12.07 -12.04 -26.44
CA SER A 152 -11.65 -12.09 -27.85
C SER A 152 -12.64 -11.44 -28.83
N ALA A 153 -13.91 -11.33 -28.47
CA ALA A 153 -14.92 -10.63 -29.27
C ALA A 153 -14.83 -9.09 -29.13
N ASN A 154 -14.06 -8.59 -28.16
CA ASN A 154 -13.78 -7.18 -27.88
C ASN A 154 -15.04 -6.29 -27.81
N ARG A 155 -16.12 -6.81 -27.22
CA ARG A 155 -17.36 -6.04 -26.98
C ARG A 155 -17.35 -5.45 -25.59
N LEU A 156 -16.67 -4.32 -25.42
CA LEU A 156 -16.55 -3.64 -24.13
C LEU A 156 -17.94 -3.17 -23.63
N LEU A 157 -18.29 -3.56 -22.41
CA LEU A 157 -19.47 -3.09 -21.68
C LEU A 157 -19.11 -1.97 -20.69
N GLY A 158 -17.85 -1.89 -20.28
CA GLY A 158 -17.37 -0.90 -19.31
C GLY A 158 -16.21 -1.44 -18.49
N PHE A 159 -16.02 -0.88 -17.31
CA PHE A 159 -14.92 -1.21 -16.41
C PHE A 159 -15.42 -1.48 -14.99
N LEU A 160 -14.83 -2.47 -14.34
CA LEU A 160 -14.94 -2.76 -12.93
C LEU A 160 -13.69 -2.25 -12.21
N ALA A 161 -13.86 -1.45 -11.16
CA ALA A 161 -12.80 -1.09 -10.23
C ALA A 161 -13.12 -1.69 -8.86
N VAL A 162 -12.23 -2.53 -8.34
CA VAL A 162 -12.31 -3.09 -6.99
C VAL A 162 -11.12 -2.60 -6.20
N GLY A 163 -11.35 -2.01 -5.03
CA GLY A 163 -10.29 -1.42 -4.23
C GLY A 163 -10.34 -1.78 -2.75
N TYR A 164 -9.17 -1.84 -2.14
CA TYR A 164 -8.98 -2.16 -0.74
C TYR A 164 -8.27 -1.01 -0.05
N GLU A 165 -8.81 -0.56 1.07
CA GLU A 165 -8.27 0.56 1.82
C GLU A 165 -6.96 0.12 2.50
N ILE A 166 -5.99 1.02 2.53
CA ILE A 166 -4.87 0.91 3.46
C ILE A 166 -5.38 1.35 4.83
N ASP A 167 -5.88 0.37 5.59
CA ASP A 167 -6.45 0.52 6.93
C ASP A 167 -5.46 0.10 8.04
N ASP A 168 -5.88 0.27 9.30
CA ASP A 168 -5.08 -0.12 10.46
C ASP A 168 -4.85 -1.63 10.54
N ARG A 169 -5.74 -2.45 9.96
CA ARG A 169 -5.61 -3.91 9.97
C ARG A 169 -4.48 -4.33 9.05
N LEU A 170 -4.42 -3.77 7.85
CA LEU A 170 -3.32 -4.00 6.91
C LEU A 170 -2.01 -3.49 7.48
N ALA A 171 -1.99 -2.29 8.08
CA ALA A 171 -0.80 -1.77 8.73
C ALA A 171 -0.28 -2.68 9.85
N ALA A 172 -1.18 -3.20 10.69
CA ALA A 172 -0.83 -4.16 11.74
C ALA A 172 -0.34 -5.51 11.19
N GLU A 173 -0.96 -6.01 10.12
CA GLU A 173 -0.53 -7.25 9.46
C GLU A 173 0.88 -7.11 8.86
N VAL A 174 1.12 -6.01 8.15
CA VAL A 174 2.42 -5.68 7.57
C VAL A 174 3.47 -5.51 8.67
N SER A 175 3.13 -4.83 9.77
CA SER A 175 4.01 -4.70 10.93
C SER A 175 4.38 -6.06 11.54
N ARG A 176 3.42 -6.99 11.63
CA ARG A 176 3.65 -8.34 12.14
C ARG A 176 4.54 -9.17 11.21
N ILE A 177 4.30 -9.13 9.90
CA ILE A 177 5.08 -9.89 8.89
C ILE A 177 6.52 -9.37 8.82
N SER A 178 6.69 -8.05 8.85
CA SER A 178 8.00 -7.39 8.81
C SER A 178 8.70 -7.35 10.18
N ALA A 179 8.03 -7.77 11.26
CA ALA A 179 8.48 -7.60 12.64
C ALA A 179 8.99 -6.16 12.94
N SER A 180 8.35 -5.16 12.34
CA SER A 180 8.79 -3.75 12.34
C SER A 180 7.61 -2.81 12.50
N GLN A 181 7.87 -1.58 12.95
CA GLN A 181 6.87 -0.50 12.90
C GLN A 181 6.79 0.02 11.46
N VAL A 182 5.58 0.39 11.01
CA VAL A 182 5.37 0.85 9.64
C VAL A 182 4.57 2.14 9.55
N ALA A 183 4.85 2.92 8.51
CA ALA A 183 4.13 4.13 8.15
C ALA A 183 3.94 4.20 6.63
N PHE A 184 2.68 4.24 6.19
CA PHE A 184 2.28 4.45 4.80
C PHE A 184 2.17 5.94 4.51
N TYR A 185 2.80 6.37 3.43
CA TYR A 185 2.81 7.75 2.96
C TYR A 185 2.16 7.87 1.59
N TYR A 186 1.43 8.96 1.40
CA TYR A 186 0.99 9.45 0.10
C TYR A 186 1.58 10.85 -0.11
N GLY A 187 2.56 10.99 -1.00
CA GLY A 187 3.43 12.15 -1.00
C GLY A 187 4.15 12.26 0.35
N ASP A 188 4.05 13.41 1.02
CA ASP A 188 4.63 13.65 2.36
C ASP A 188 3.63 13.48 3.50
N THR A 189 2.40 13.06 3.20
CA THR A 189 1.35 12.84 4.19
C THR A 189 1.37 11.41 4.68
N ILE A 190 1.41 11.20 6.00
CA ILE A 190 1.18 9.89 6.61
C ILE A 190 -0.30 9.55 6.46
N VAL A 191 -0.60 8.45 5.79
CA VAL A 191 -1.97 7.94 5.63
C VAL A 191 -2.33 7.01 6.78
N ARG A 192 -1.46 6.04 7.09
CA ARG A 192 -1.61 5.11 8.22
C ARG A 192 -0.27 4.78 8.82
N THR A 193 -0.24 4.53 10.13
CA THR A 193 0.96 4.07 10.82
C THR A 193 0.62 3.17 12.00
N THR A 194 1.52 2.24 12.32
CA THR A 194 1.45 1.47 13.57
C THR A 194 2.16 2.16 14.74
N LEU A 195 2.80 3.32 14.50
CA LEU A 195 3.47 4.08 15.54
C LEU A 195 2.46 4.68 16.53
N PRO A 196 2.84 4.79 17.82
CA PRO A 196 2.07 5.58 18.79
C PRO A 196 1.92 7.04 18.35
N ALA A 197 0.79 7.66 18.68
CA ALA A 197 0.44 9.03 18.26
C ALA A 197 1.51 10.10 18.59
N SER A 198 2.26 9.93 19.68
CA SER A 198 3.38 10.81 20.04
C SER A 198 4.51 10.75 19.02
N LYS A 199 4.88 9.55 18.57
CA LYS A 199 5.94 9.30 17.58
C LYS A 199 5.47 9.67 16.17
N GLU A 200 4.20 9.44 15.85
CA GLU A 200 3.60 9.87 14.58
C GLU A 200 3.69 11.40 14.41
N SER A 201 3.33 12.16 15.44
CA SER A 201 3.38 13.63 15.41
C SER A 201 4.80 14.17 15.18
N GLU A 202 5.81 13.49 15.72
CA GLU A 202 7.21 13.82 15.50
C GLU A 202 7.69 13.42 14.10
N LEU A 203 7.25 12.26 13.61
CA LEU A 203 7.55 11.77 12.28
C LEU A 203 6.96 12.68 11.19
N ALA A 204 5.73 13.14 11.38
CA ALA A 204 5.05 14.09 10.50
C ALA A 204 5.76 15.46 10.41
N ARG A 205 6.56 15.83 11.43
CA ARG A 205 7.39 17.05 11.41
C ARG A 205 8.73 16.87 10.69
N GLN A 206 9.10 15.63 10.35
CA GLN A 206 10.38 15.27 9.72
C GLN A 206 10.22 14.39 8.46
N PRO A 207 9.32 14.73 7.50
CA PRO A 207 9.07 13.88 6.32
C PRO A 207 10.29 13.76 5.40
N ALA A 208 11.11 14.81 5.33
CA ALA A 208 12.30 14.86 4.47
C ALA A 208 13.40 13.87 4.89
N THR A 209 13.51 13.52 6.18
CA THR A 209 14.58 12.65 6.70
C THR A 209 14.42 11.20 6.20
N LEU A 210 13.20 10.78 5.88
CA LEU A 210 12.87 9.47 5.32
C LEU A 210 12.82 9.48 3.79
N ALA A 211 12.53 10.62 3.16
CA ALA A 211 12.54 10.78 1.71
C ALA A 211 13.94 10.56 1.08
N VAL A 212 15.00 10.78 1.86
CA VAL A 212 16.40 10.58 1.45
C VAL A 212 16.82 9.10 1.51
N ALA A 213 15.96 8.20 1.99
CA ALA A 213 16.19 6.74 1.98
C ALA A 213 15.99 6.08 0.60
N ASN A 214 16.02 6.85 -0.49
CA ASN A 214 16.23 6.34 -1.85
C ASN A 214 17.67 5.85 -2.09
N GLY A 215 18.55 5.96 -1.09
CA GLY A 215 19.87 5.32 -1.07
C GLY A 215 19.81 3.86 -0.59
N PRO A 216 20.78 3.01 -0.94
CA PRO A 216 20.75 1.56 -0.72
C PRO A 216 20.98 1.11 0.75
N GLY A 217 20.69 1.96 1.74
CA GLY A 217 20.94 1.66 3.15
C GLY A 217 19.99 2.37 4.10
N PRO A 218 19.67 1.75 5.24
CA PRO A 218 18.73 2.31 6.20
C PRO A 218 19.27 3.57 6.89
N ALA A 219 18.38 4.54 7.06
CA ALA A 219 18.64 5.81 7.72
C ALA A 219 18.35 5.70 9.22
N LYS A 220 19.13 6.40 10.04
CA LYS A 220 18.82 6.51 11.47
C LYS A 220 17.84 7.66 11.68
N VAL A 221 16.76 7.37 12.39
CA VAL A 221 15.73 8.36 12.75
C VAL A 221 15.56 8.35 14.26
N GLN A 222 15.54 9.53 14.87
CA GLN A 222 15.30 9.68 16.30
C GLN A 222 13.85 10.11 16.49
N LEU A 223 13.06 9.31 17.21
CA LEU A 223 11.68 9.63 17.59
C LEU A 223 11.61 9.59 19.12
N GLY A 224 11.46 10.75 19.73
CA GLY A 224 11.60 10.98 21.15
C GLY A 224 12.99 10.58 21.64
N THR A 225 13.03 9.69 22.62
CA THR A 225 14.26 9.16 23.21
C THR A 225 14.77 7.90 22.48
N GLU A 226 14.01 7.34 21.56
CA GLU A 226 14.32 6.09 20.87
C GLU A 226 14.97 6.35 19.50
N GLN A 227 15.91 5.47 19.13
CA GLN A 227 16.55 5.47 17.82
C GLN A 227 15.99 4.34 16.96
N PHE A 228 15.49 4.69 15.79
CA PHE A 228 14.98 3.82 14.76
C PHE A 228 15.99 3.70 13.60
N LEU A 229 15.99 2.53 12.97
CA LEU A 229 16.56 2.35 11.64
C LEU A 229 15.37 2.23 10.68
N ALA A 230 15.30 3.15 9.73
CA ALA A 230 14.20 3.25 8.78
C ALA A 230 14.71 2.98 7.36
N THR A 231 13.86 2.37 6.55
CA THR A 231 14.06 2.16 5.12
C THR A 231 12.81 2.63 4.41
N SER A 232 12.93 3.07 3.16
CA SER A 232 11.76 3.43 2.37
C SER A 232 11.60 2.46 1.21
N LEU A 233 10.38 2.04 0.94
CA LEU A 233 10.02 1.30 -0.25
C LEU A 233 8.99 2.10 -1.04
N ASP A 234 9.32 2.39 -2.29
CA ASP A 234 8.38 3.00 -3.24
C ASP A 234 7.42 1.94 -3.77
N LEU A 235 6.13 2.11 -3.48
CA LEU A 235 5.06 1.23 -3.96
C LEU A 235 4.58 1.62 -5.36
N THR A 236 4.94 2.83 -5.83
CA THR A 236 4.55 3.36 -7.14
C THR A 236 5.71 4.09 -7.83
N PRO A 237 6.77 3.36 -8.21
CA PRO A 237 7.94 3.96 -8.83
C PRO A 237 7.55 4.75 -10.09
N GLY A 238 7.90 6.04 -10.10
CA GLY A 238 7.64 6.95 -11.24
C GLY A 238 6.24 7.57 -11.30
N LYS A 239 5.37 7.34 -10.30
CA LYS A 239 4.08 8.06 -10.17
C LYS A 239 4.18 9.22 -9.20
N THR A 240 3.47 10.30 -9.50
CA THR A 240 3.31 11.46 -8.62
C THR A 240 1.83 11.66 -8.30
N PRO A 241 1.43 11.73 -7.01
CA PRO A 241 2.27 11.62 -5.81
C PRO A 241 2.79 10.19 -5.57
N ALA A 242 4.04 10.07 -5.10
CA ALA A 242 4.65 8.78 -4.79
C ALA A 242 4.05 8.19 -3.51
N ILE A 243 3.83 6.87 -3.51
CA ILE A 243 3.36 6.13 -2.34
C ILE A 243 4.53 5.37 -1.76
N ARG A 244 4.78 5.58 -0.47
CA ARG A 244 5.94 5.01 0.21
C ARG A 244 5.52 4.25 1.45
N LEU A 245 6.19 3.13 1.70
CA LEU A 245 6.16 2.45 2.99
C LEU A 245 7.49 2.67 3.69
N ASN A 246 7.44 3.17 4.92
CA ASN A 246 8.59 3.39 5.79
C ASN A 246 8.52 2.55 7.07
#